data_AF-A0A930UGF3-F1
#
_entry.id   AF-A0A930UGF3-F1
#
_cell.length_a   1.000
_cell.length_b   1.000
_cell.length_c   1.000
_cell.angle_alpha   90.00
_cell.angle_beta   90.00
_cell.angle_gamma   90.00
#
_symmetry.space_group_name_H-M   'P 1'
#
loop_
_entity.id
_entity.type
_entity.pdbx_description
1 polymer ?
#
loop_
_entity_poly.entity_id
_entity_poly.type
_entity_poly.pdbx_seq_one_letter_code
_entity_poly.pdbx_strand_id
1 'polypeptide(L)'
;MTRASESCKDQRTEVIKHLEMIQAVITRLAQNSFMIKSWSLTLIAGVVLLLYRYFKSEDGVYLIILLLIPVFGFWRLDAFYLRQERLFRNLYDDVREKNDTDFSMDTRAYEHKDRNKPLSVFFSKTLQIFYSIEITFLVFAFLAFFYLS
;
A
#
# COMPACT_ATOMS: atom_id res chain seq x y z
N MET A 1 7.61 20.97 45.03
CA MET A 1 6.72 20.01 44.35
C MET A 1 6.33 20.41 42.91
N THR A 2 6.48 21.67 42.51
CA THR A 2 6.03 22.19 41.20
C THR A 2 6.93 21.84 39.98
N ARG A 3 8.26 21.82 40.11
CA ARG A 3 9.17 21.52 38.98
C ARG A 3 9.07 20.08 38.44
N ALA A 4 8.92 19.09 39.32
CA ALA A 4 8.85 17.69 38.91
C ALA A 4 7.53 17.38 38.17
N SER A 5 6.42 18.00 38.59
CA SER A 5 5.14 17.90 37.89
C SER A 5 5.15 18.61 36.52
N GLU A 6 5.89 19.72 36.39
CA GLU A 6 6.06 20.41 35.11
C GLU A 6 6.88 19.58 34.12
N SER A 7 8.01 19.00 34.55
CA SER A 7 8.85 18.14 33.69
C SER A 7 8.13 16.89 33.19
N CYS A 8 7.38 16.20 34.05
CA CYS A 8 6.59 15.03 33.66
C CYS A 8 5.48 15.38 32.64
N LYS A 9 4.89 16.58 32.76
CA LYS A 9 3.88 17.07 31.82
C LYS A 9 4.49 17.43 30.46
N ASP A 10 5.70 17.96 30.45
CA ASP A 10 6.43 18.30 29.22
C ASP A 10 6.80 17.03 28.43
N GLN A 11 7.40 16.03 29.08
CA GLN A 11 7.73 14.73 28.47
C GLN A 11 6.52 14.04 27.83
N ARG A 12 5.37 14.02 28.54
CA ARG A 12 4.13 13.46 27.97
C ARG A 12 3.66 14.23 26.74
N THR A 13 3.85 15.55 26.72
CA THR A 13 3.49 16.39 25.56
C THR A 13 4.39 16.07 24.36
N GLU A 14 5.68 15.83 24.59
CA GLU A 14 6.62 15.42 23.53
C GLU A 14 6.24 14.05 22.94
N VAL A 15 5.91 13.07 23.79
CA VAL A 15 5.43 11.74 23.35
C VAL A 15 4.18 11.87 22.48
N ILE A 16 3.20 12.68 22.90
CA ILE A 16 1.98 12.92 22.10
C ILE A 16 2.33 13.51 20.73
N LYS A 17 3.20 14.52 20.67
CA LYS A 17 3.66 15.10 19.40
C LYS A 17 4.38 14.07 18.52
N HIS A 18 5.18 13.18 19.11
CA HIS A 18 5.83 12.13 18.34
C HIS A 18 4.81 11.16 17.73
N LEU A 19 3.81 10.74 18.51
CA LEU A 19 2.72 9.90 18.03
C LEU A 19 1.94 10.57 16.90
N GLU A 20 1.67 11.88 16.98
CA GLU A 20 1.02 12.65 15.92
C GLU A 20 1.85 12.66 14.64
N MET A 21 3.17 12.83 14.73
CA MET A 21 4.06 12.77 13.56
C MET A 21 4.08 11.38 12.93
N ILE A 22 4.16 10.32 13.74
CA ILE A 22 4.10 8.93 13.24
C ILE A 22 2.75 8.69 12.55
N GLN A 23 1.65 9.12 13.16
CA GLN A 23 0.31 8.98 12.60
C GLN A 23 0.15 9.76 11.28
N ALA A 24 0.76 10.93 11.16
CA ALA A 24 0.79 11.68 9.90
C ALA A 24 1.51 10.89 8.79
N VAL A 25 2.62 10.23 9.10
CA VAL A 25 3.32 9.36 8.14
C VAL A 25 2.46 8.16 7.74
N ILE A 26 1.84 7.47 8.70
CA ILE A 26 0.92 6.35 8.44
C ILE A 26 -0.22 6.78 7.51
N THR A 27 -0.79 7.95 7.76
CA THR A 27 -1.89 8.50 6.95
C THR A 27 -1.45 8.76 5.51
N ARG A 28 -0.25 9.34 5.31
CA ARG A 28 0.31 9.56 3.96
C ARG A 28 0.61 8.24 3.23
N LEU A 29 1.09 7.22 3.94
CA LEU A 29 1.31 5.89 3.36
C LEU A 29 0.00 5.24 2.90
N ALA A 30 -1.05 5.33 3.72
CA ALA A 30 -2.38 4.83 3.38
C ALA A 30 -2.98 5.58 2.18
N GLN A 31 -2.82 6.90 2.11
CA GLN A 31 -3.25 7.72 0.98
C GLN A 31 -2.51 7.34 -0.32
N ASN A 32 -1.18 7.15 -0.26
CA ASN A 32 -0.40 6.73 -1.42
C ASN A 32 -0.78 5.33 -1.91
N SER A 33 -1.01 4.38 -0.99
CA SER A 33 -1.52 3.04 -1.32
C SER A 33 -2.89 3.11 -2.02
N PHE A 34 -3.83 3.90 -1.46
CA PHE A 34 -5.14 4.11 -2.07
C PHE A 34 -5.04 4.75 -3.47
N MET A 35 -4.14 5.72 -3.64
CA MET A 35 -3.92 6.38 -4.92
C MET A 35 -3.42 5.38 -5.98
N ILE A 36 -2.48 4.49 -5.63
CA ILE A 36 -2.00 3.44 -6.55
C ILE A 36 -3.11 2.49 -6.97
N LYS A 37 -3.97 2.06 -6.03
CA LYS A 37 -5.15 1.23 -6.33
C LYS A 37 -6.15 1.93 -7.26
N SER A 38 -6.28 3.25 -7.14
CA SER A 38 -7.17 4.04 -7.99
C SER A 38 -6.60 4.20 -9.41
N TRP A 39 -5.28 4.37 -9.52
CA TRP A 39 -4.58 4.41 -10.80
C TRP A 39 -4.58 3.05 -11.52
N SER A 40 -4.48 1.93 -10.79
CA SER A 40 -4.61 0.59 -11.40
C SER A 40 -5.98 0.42 -12.05
N LEU A 41 -7.05 0.76 -11.34
CA LEU A 41 -8.42 0.65 -11.86
C LEU A 41 -8.65 1.56 -13.08
N THR A 42 -8.09 2.76 -13.06
CA THR A 42 -8.18 3.72 -14.18
C THR A 42 -7.47 3.19 -15.43
N LEU A 43 -6.28 2.60 -15.28
CA LEU A 43 -5.57 1.98 -16.42
C LEU A 43 -6.36 0.80 -16.99
N ILE A 44 -6.93 -0.05 -16.14
CA ILE A 44 -7.77 -1.18 -16.58
C ILE A 44 -8.97 -0.67 -17.37
N ALA A 45 -9.69 0.33 -16.86
CA ALA A 45 -10.85 0.92 -17.55
C ALA A 45 -10.46 1.51 -18.92
N GLY A 46 -9.34 2.22 -19.00
CA GLY A 46 -8.82 2.76 -20.26
C GLY A 46 -8.51 1.68 -21.29
N VAL A 47 -7.86 0.58 -20.87
CA VAL A 47 -7.56 -0.54 -21.78
C VAL A 47 -8.84 -1.25 -22.22
N VAL A 48 -9.82 -1.47 -21.34
CA VAL A 48 -11.11 -2.06 -21.73
C VAL A 48 -11.80 -1.24 -22.82
N LEU A 49 -11.77 0.09 -22.71
CA LEU A 49 -12.31 0.98 -23.72
C LEU A 49 -11.57 0.83 -25.07
N LEU A 50 -10.24 0.70 -25.04
CA LEU A 50 -9.46 0.46 -26.24
C LEU A 50 -9.73 -0.93 -26.84
N LEU A 51 -9.89 -1.97 -26.03
CA LEU A 51 -10.24 -3.32 -26.49
C LEU A 51 -11.57 -3.34 -27.24
N TYR A 52 -12.56 -2.58 -26.76
CA TYR A 52 -13.82 -2.42 -27.47
C TYR A 52 -13.65 -1.81 -28.88
N ARG A 53 -12.70 -0.88 -29.04
CA ARG A 53 -12.39 -0.27 -30.35
C ARG A 53 -11.61 -1.19 -31.28
N TYR A 54 -10.67 -1.97 -30.75
CA TYR A 54 -9.79 -2.88 -31.50
C TYR A 54 -10.29 -4.33 -31.52
N PHE A 55 -11.58 -4.54 -31.25
CA PHE A 55 -12.17 -5.86 -31.04
C PHE A 55 -12.00 -6.85 -32.20
N LYS A 56 -11.74 -6.36 -33.42
CA LYS A 56 -11.57 -7.18 -34.63
C LYS A 56 -10.14 -7.23 -35.18
N SER A 57 -9.15 -6.65 -34.48
CA SER A 57 -7.75 -6.70 -34.90
C SER A 57 -6.92 -7.54 -33.94
N GLU A 58 -5.89 -8.21 -34.47
CA GLU A 58 -4.94 -8.98 -33.65
C GLU A 58 -4.25 -8.12 -32.57
N ASP A 59 -4.25 -6.79 -32.76
CA ASP A 59 -3.69 -5.79 -31.84
C ASP A 59 -4.34 -5.82 -30.44
N GLY A 60 -5.60 -6.26 -30.33
CA GLY A 60 -6.34 -6.31 -29.06
C GLY A 60 -5.66 -7.21 -28.01
N VAL A 61 -5.09 -8.34 -28.43
CA VAL A 61 -4.42 -9.29 -27.52
C VAL A 61 -3.17 -8.67 -26.90
N TYR A 62 -2.39 -7.92 -27.69
CA TYR A 62 -1.17 -7.27 -27.24
C TYR A 62 -1.45 -6.22 -26.16
N LEU A 63 -2.58 -5.52 -26.22
CA LEU A 63 -2.98 -4.53 -25.20
C LEU A 63 -3.23 -5.16 -23.83
N ILE A 64 -3.83 -6.36 -23.79
CA ILE A 64 -4.08 -7.10 -22.53
C ILE A 64 -2.76 -7.55 -21.90
N ILE A 65 -1.87 -8.11 -22.71
CA ILE A 65 -0.56 -8.58 -22.25
C ILE A 65 0.29 -7.40 -21.74
N LEU A 66 0.27 -6.27 -22.45
CA LEU A 66 0.99 -5.06 -22.06
C LEU A 66 0.51 -4.53 -20.70
N LEU A 67 -0.78 -4.65 -20.39
CA LEU A 67 -1.37 -4.18 -19.13
C LEU A 67 -0.94 -5.00 -17.90
N LEU A 68 -0.48 -6.25 -18.07
CA LEU A 68 0.05 -7.03 -16.95
C LEU A 68 1.26 -6.37 -16.31
N ILE A 69 2.13 -5.71 -17.10
CA ILE A 69 3.35 -5.05 -16.62
C ILE A 69 3.04 -3.97 -15.56
N PRO A 70 2.21 -2.94 -15.84
CA PRO A 70 1.87 -1.93 -14.85
C PRO A 70 1.02 -2.50 -13.70
N VAL A 71 0.17 -3.51 -13.91
CA VAL A 71 -0.58 -4.17 -12.83
C VAL A 71 0.35 -4.81 -11.80
N PHE A 72 1.34 -5.59 -12.26
CA PHE A 72 2.36 -6.15 -11.37
C PHE A 72 3.23 -5.07 -10.72
N GLY A 73 3.54 -4.00 -11.45
CA GLY A 73 4.25 -2.84 -10.92
C GLY A 73 3.48 -2.17 -9.77
N PHE A 74 2.19 -1.94 -9.94
CA PHE A 74 1.32 -1.38 -8.91
C PHE A 74 1.16 -2.31 -7.72
N TRP A 75 1.00 -3.61 -7.93
CA TRP A 75 0.95 -4.58 -6.83
C TRP A 75 2.22 -4.54 -5.98
N ARG A 76 3.39 -4.47 -6.62
CA ARG A 76 4.66 -4.35 -5.90
C ARG A 76 4.77 -3.06 -5.10
N LEU A 77 4.37 -1.94 -5.68
CA LEU A 77 4.39 -0.64 -4.99
C LEU A 77 3.39 -0.62 -3.82
N ASP A 78 2.18 -1.14 -4.01
CA ASP A 78 1.16 -1.23 -2.97
C ASP A 78 1.63 -2.12 -1.79
N ALA A 79 2.31 -3.23 -2.09
CA ALA A 79 2.97 -4.05 -1.09
C ALA A 79 4.09 -3.30 -0.35
N PHE A 80 4.85 -2.45 -1.03
CA PHE A 80 5.85 -1.61 -0.38
C PHE A 80 5.21 -0.62 0.60
N TYR A 81 4.16 0.10 0.20
CA TYR A 81 3.45 1.03 1.10
C TYR A 81 2.85 0.32 2.30
N LEU A 82 2.22 -0.84 2.11
CA LEU A 82 1.68 -1.65 3.20
C LEU A 82 2.76 -2.13 4.17
N ARG A 83 3.97 -2.45 3.67
CA ARG A 83 5.11 -2.83 4.52
C ARG A 83 5.53 -1.66 5.40
N GLN A 84 5.71 -0.47 4.80
CA GLN A 84 6.10 0.71 5.55
C GLN A 84 5.02 1.08 6.58
N GLU A 85 3.74 0.99 6.24
CA GLU A 85 2.65 1.23 7.17
C GLU A 85 2.72 0.30 8.39
N ARG A 86 2.97 -1.01 8.18
CA ARG A 86 3.15 -1.97 9.28
C ARG A 86 4.36 -1.63 10.15
N LEU A 87 5.46 -1.21 9.55
CA LEU A 87 6.67 -0.80 10.29
C LEU A 87 6.39 0.42 11.17
N PHE A 88 5.75 1.45 10.63
CA PHE A 88 5.37 2.64 11.40
C PHE A 88 4.31 2.34 12.47
N ARG A 89 3.38 1.41 12.23
CA ARG A 89 2.46 0.94 13.28
C ARG A 89 3.17 0.27 14.44
N ASN A 90 4.19 -0.55 14.16
CA ASN A 90 5.01 -1.13 15.22
C ASN A 90 5.77 -0.06 16.00
N LEU A 91 6.33 0.95 15.31
CA LEU A 91 6.98 2.08 15.98
C LEU A 91 6.00 2.88 16.85
N TYR A 92 4.78 3.11 16.35
CA TYR A 92 3.71 3.77 17.11
C TYR A 92 3.37 3.01 18.39
N ASP A 93 3.19 1.69 18.29
CA ASP A 93 2.89 0.83 19.44
C ASP A 93 4.02 0.82 20.48
N ASP A 94 5.27 0.95 20.06
CA ASP A 94 6.43 1.06 20.96
C ASP A 94 6.50 2.44 21.63
N VAL A 95 6.28 3.53 20.87
CA VAL A 95 6.39 4.90 21.39
C VAL A 95 5.26 5.23 22.37
N ARG A 96 4.05 4.70 22.16
CA ARG A 96 2.90 5.00 23.05
C ARG A 96 3.11 4.50 24.49
N GLU A 97 3.97 3.50 24.69
CA GLU A 97 4.24 2.89 26.00
C GLU A 97 5.42 3.57 26.72
N LYS A 98 6.13 4.48 26.06
CA LYS A 98 7.25 5.23 26.65
C LYS A 98 6.77 6.47 27.39
N ASN A 99 7.52 6.84 28.44
CA ASN A 99 7.29 8.09 29.18
C ASN A 99 8.02 9.28 28.56
N ASP A 100 8.98 9.03 27.69
CA ASP A 100 9.83 10.01 27.04
C ASP A 100 10.12 9.56 25.59
N THR A 101 10.52 10.48 24.73
CA THR A 101 10.71 10.25 23.30
C THR A 101 11.95 10.93 22.75
N ASP A 102 12.61 10.26 21.82
CA ASP A 102 13.77 10.78 21.08
C ASP A 102 13.41 11.32 19.68
N PHE A 103 12.12 11.29 19.32
CA PHE A 103 11.59 11.65 17.99
C PHE A 103 12.23 10.86 16.83
N SER A 104 12.77 9.68 17.11
CA SER A 104 13.36 8.81 16.09
C SER A 104 12.28 8.19 15.20
N MET A 105 12.42 8.36 13.89
CA MET A 105 11.59 7.72 12.86
C MET A 105 12.23 6.44 12.30
N ASP A 106 13.21 5.87 13.02
CA ASP A 106 13.87 4.65 12.60
C ASP A 106 12.98 3.42 12.84
N THR A 107 12.69 2.68 11.78
CA THR A 107 11.85 1.48 11.83
C THR A 107 12.64 0.18 11.64
N ARG A 108 13.98 0.25 11.49
CA ARG A 108 14.85 -0.91 11.25
C ARG A 108 14.71 -2.00 12.31
N ALA A 109 14.48 -1.62 13.57
CA ALA A 109 14.23 -2.54 14.68
C ALA A 109 13.05 -3.50 14.45
N TYR A 110 12.08 -3.12 13.61
CA TYR A 110 10.86 -3.89 13.37
C TYR A 110 10.87 -4.67 12.05
N GLU A 111 11.90 -4.54 11.21
CA GLU A 111 11.95 -5.18 9.89
C GLU A 111 11.97 -6.71 9.95
N HIS A 112 12.54 -7.27 11.02
CA HIS A 112 12.70 -8.71 11.18
C HIS A 112 11.42 -9.43 11.64
N LYS A 113 10.38 -8.70 12.09
CA LYS A 113 9.09 -9.32 12.45
C LYS A 113 8.49 -10.00 11.22
N ASP A 114 8.02 -11.24 11.36
CA ASP A 114 7.52 -12.06 10.24
C ASP A 114 6.45 -11.37 9.38
N ARG A 115 5.60 -10.55 10.00
CA ARG A 115 4.54 -9.79 9.32
C ARG A 115 5.05 -8.62 8.47
N ASN A 116 6.32 -8.24 8.61
CA ASN A 116 6.96 -7.12 7.93
C ASN A 116 7.95 -7.59 6.85
N LYS A 117 8.16 -8.90 6.71
CA LYS A 117 8.95 -9.48 5.63
C LYS A 117 8.34 -9.09 4.27
N PRO A 118 9.15 -8.70 3.28
CA PRO A 118 8.64 -8.21 2.00
C PRO A 118 7.74 -9.23 1.29
N LEU A 119 8.10 -10.52 1.38
CA LEU A 119 7.30 -11.60 0.79
C LEU A 119 5.95 -11.79 1.48
N SER A 120 5.89 -11.68 2.81
CA SER A 120 4.64 -11.86 3.56
C SER A 120 3.67 -10.69 3.37
N VAL A 121 4.21 -9.50 3.09
CA VAL A 121 3.40 -8.32 2.75
C VAL A 121 2.90 -8.40 1.31
N PHE A 122 3.75 -8.84 0.37
CA PHE A 122 3.35 -9.01 -1.03
C PHE A 122 2.16 -9.97 -1.18
N PHE A 123 2.15 -11.05 -0.41
CA PHE A 123 1.04 -12.01 -0.32
C PHE A 123 0.03 -11.69 0.79
N SER A 124 -0.10 -10.42 1.19
CA SER A 124 -1.13 -10.00 2.13
C SER A 124 -2.52 -10.27 1.56
N LYS A 125 -3.43 -10.83 2.38
CA LYS A 125 -4.82 -11.14 1.99
C LYS A 125 -5.52 -9.95 1.31
N THR A 126 -5.32 -8.74 1.84
CA THR A 126 -5.92 -7.51 1.30
C THR A 126 -5.44 -7.16 -0.11
N LEU A 127 -4.15 -7.35 -0.39
CA LEU A 127 -3.58 -7.11 -1.73
C LEU A 127 -3.97 -8.22 -2.68
N GLN A 128 -3.89 -9.48 -2.23
CA GLN A 128 -4.28 -10.63 -3.02
C GLN A 128 -5.73 -10.51 -3.49
N ILE A 129 -6.68 -10.20 -2.60
CA ILE A 129 -8.09 -10.06 -2.99
C ILE A 129 -8.24 -8.97 -4.07
N PHE A 130 -7.64 -7.79 -3.84
CA PHE A 130 -7.76 -6.67 -4.76
C PHE A 130 -7.20 -6.98 -6.15
N TYR A 131 -5.93 -7.41 -6.23
CA TYR A 131 -5.28 -7.70 -7.51
C TYR A 131 -5.79 -9.01 -8.15
N SER A 132 -6.29 -9.97 -7.37
CA SER A 132 -6.93 -11.18 -7.94
C SER A 132 -8.22 -10.84 -8.70
N ILE A 133 -9.00 -9.87 -8.22
CA ILE A 133 -10.22 -9.42 -8.91
C ILE A 133 -9.83 -8.75 -10.23
N GLU A 134 -8.82 -7.88 -10.21
CA GLU A 134 -8.29 -7.24 -11.42
C GLU A 134 -7.79 -8.28 -12.45
N ILE A 135 -6.95 -9.23 -12.02
CA ILE A 135 -6.40 -10.28 -12.89
C ILE A 135 -7.52 -11.17 -13.43
N THR A 136 -8.48 -11.57 -12.60
CA THR A 136 -9.62 -12.42 -13.03
C THR A 136 -10.45 -11.69 -14.08
N PHE A 137 -10.70 -10.39 -13.90
CA PHE A 137 -11.38 -9.57 -14.87
C PHE A 137 -10.60 -9.49 -16.21
N LEU A 138 -9.28 -9.32 -16.17
CA LEU A 138 -8.45 -9.32 -17.38
C LEU A 138 -8.45 -10.67 -18.10
N VAL A 139 -8.41 -11.79 -17.37
CA VAL A 139 -8.53 -13.14 -17.94
C VAL A 139 -9.89 -13.34 -18.60
N PHE A 140 -10.97 -12.89 -17.95
CA PHE A 140 -12.30 -12.96 -18.55
C PHE A 140 -12.40 -12.11 -19.83
N ALA A 141 -11.88 -10.88 -19.80
CA ALA A 141 -11.83 -10.01 -20.97
C ALA A 141 -11.03 -10.63 -22.13
N PHE A 142 -9.89 -11.27 -21.81
CA PHE A 142 -9.10 -12.03 -22.78
C PHE A 142 -9.90 -13.19 -23.39
N LEU A 143 -10.51 -14.04 -22.57
CA LEU A 143 -11.31 -15.17 -23.06
C LEU A 143 -12.51 -14.71 -23.91
N ALA A 144 -13.19 -13.63 -23.50
CA ALA A 144 -14.29 -13.05 -24.26
C ALA A 144 -13.82 -12.52 -25.63
N PHE A 145 -12.67 -11.85 -25.68
CA PHE A 145 -12.06 -11.39 -26.93
C PHE A 145 -11.78 -12.57 -27.87
N PHE A 146 -11.18 -13.66 -27.37
CA PHE A 146 -10.90 -14.86 -28.16
C PHE A 146 -12.14 -15.62 -28.62
N TYR A 147 -13.21 -15.65 -27.81
CA TYR A 147 -14.45 -16.35 -28.17
C TYR A 147 -15.27 -15.60 -29.23
N LEU A 148 -15.19 -14.28 -29.25
CA LEU A 148 -15.99 -13.41 -30.12
C LEU A 148 -15.24 -12.93 -31.38
N SER A 149 -13.94 -13.20 -31.47
CA SER A 149 -13.11 -12.97 -32.68
C SER A 149 -13.14 -14.18 -33.60
#